data_AF-A0A3D2N0J0-F1
#
_entry.id   AF-A0A3D2N0J0-F1
#
_cell.length_a   1.000
_cell.length_b   1.000
_cell.length_c   1.000
_cell.angle_alpha   90.00
_cell.angle_beta   90.00
_cell.angle_gamma   90.00
#
_symmetry.space_group_name_H-M   'P 1'
#
loop_
_entity.id
_entity.type
_entity.pdbx_description
1 polymer ?
#
loop_
_entity_poly.entity_id
_entity_poly.type
_entity_poly.pdbx_seq_one_letter_code
_entity_poly.pdbx_strand_id
1 'polypeptide(L)'
;MLKCPVCGKTFFEESGDHDICPVCRWENDGLQYKDHNYAGGANELSVNECRIEYFLQNNARTAGRANALAEDYASALREIINAYSGTDRTASPDAAENERSDYASARKNYVDKLNGLMLTLLDKEGGDEF
;
A
#
# COMPACT_ATOMS: atom_id res chain seq x y z
N MET A 1 1.30 -19.54 -13.92
CA MET A 1 0.49 -18.36 -14.28
C MET A 1 -0.37 -17.90 -13.12
N LEU A 2 0.13 -16.92 -12.37
CA LEU A 2 -0.49 -16.33 -11.20
C LEU A 2 -1.07 -14.96 -11.57
N LYS A 3 -2.37 -14.73 -11.37
CA LYS A 3 -2.97 -13.44 -11.68
C LYS A 3 -2.63 -12.41 -10.59
N CYS A 4 -2.22 -11.20 -10.98
CA CYS A 4 -1.97 -10.12 -10.04
C CYS A 4 -3.19 -9.91 -9.12
N PRO A 5 -3.05 -10.07 -7.80
CA PRO A 5 -4.20 -10.07 -6.89
C PRO A 5 -4.77 -8.66 -6.67
N VAL A 6 -4.01 -7.61 -7.03
CA VAL A 6 -4.43 -6.20 -6.88
C VAL A 6 -5.29 -5.76 -8.06
N CYS A 7 -4.72 -5.67 -9.27
CA CYS A 7 -5.43 -5.13 -10.44
C CYS A 7 -6.02 -6.20 -11.36
N GLY A 8 -5.56 -7.45 -11.25
CA GLY A 8 -6.02 -8.54 -12.12
C GLY A 8 -5.65 -8.42 -13.60
N LYS A 9 -4.69 -7.55 -13.98
CA LYS A 9 -4.33 -7.30 -15.39
C LYS A 9 -3.05 -8.00 -15.86
N THR A 10 -2.19 -8.41 -14.93
CA THR A 10 -0.91 -9.10 -15.20
C THR A 10 -0.98 -10.55 -14.76
N PHE A 11 -0.26 -11.42 -15.45
CA PHE A 11 -0.02 -12.80 -15.05
C PHE A 11 1.48 -13.01 -14.83
N PHE A 12 1.86 -13.49 -13.66
CA PHE A 12 3.22 -13.89 -13.32
C PHE A 12 3.45 -15.35 -13.68
N GLU A 13 4.69 -15.72 -13.97
CA GLU A 13 5.01 -17.09 -14.37
C GLU A 13 4.83 -18.03 -13.17
N GLU A 14 5.37 -17.63 -12.02
CA GLU A 14 5.32 -18.36 -10.75
C GLU A 14 4.90 -17.48 -9.56
N SER A 15 4.88 -18.04 -8.36
CA SER A 15 4.54 -17.30 -7.13
C SER A 15 5.82 -16.96 -6.40
N GLY A 16 5.99 -15.69 -6.03
CA GLY A 16 7.21 -15.26 -5.36
C GLY A 16 8.40 -15.09 -6.31
N ASP A 17 8.17 -14.83 -7.61
CA ASP A 17 9.25 -14.49 -8.54
C ASP A 17 9.74 -13.03 -8.39
N HIS A 18 9.12 -12.25 -7.49
CA HIS A 18 9.44 -10.86 -7.23
C HIS A 18 9.24 -9.93 -8.44
N ASP A 19 8.49 -10.36 -9.46
CA ASP A 19 8.16 -9.49 -10.58
C ASP A 19 7.20 -8.38 -10.16
N ILE A 20 7.45 -7.18 -10.67
CA ILE A 20 6.62 -6.01 -10.40
C ILE A 20 5.51 -5.92 -11.44
N CYS A 21 4.26 -5.88 -10.98
CA CYS A 21 3.12 -5.65 -11.86
C CYS A 21 3.26 -4.30 -12.59
N PRO A 22 3.32 -4.25 -13.93
CA PRO A 22 3.49 -2.99 -14.67
C PRO A 22 2.27 -2.06 -14.58
N VAL A 23 1.12 -2.58 -14.13
CA VAL A 23 -0.14 -1.82 -14.01
C VAL A 23 -0.28 -1.16 -12.65
N CYS A 24 -0.15 -1.93 -11.57
CA CYS A 24 -0.42 -1.44 -10.20
C CYS A 24 0.80 -1.44 -9.30
N ARG A 25 1.99 -1.77 -9.82
CA ARG A 25 3.29 -1.73 -9.13
C ARG A 25 3.44 -2.65 -7.91
N TRP A 26 2.45 -3.47 -7.59
CA TRP A 26 2.56 -4.54 -6.60
C TRP A 26 3.61 -5.57 -7.06
N GLU A 27 4.60 -5.85 -6.21
CA GLU A 27 5.60 -6.90 -6.38
C GLU A 27 4.97 -8.26 -6.06
N ASN A 28 5.26 -9.27 -6.90
CA ASN A 28 4.81 -10.64 -6.72
C ASN A 28 5.45 -11.33 -5.52
N ASP A 29 4.99 -10.96 -4.33
CA ASP A 29 5.43 -11.52 -3.07
C ASP A 29 4.59 -12.75 -2.68
N GLY A 30 5.27 -13.87 -2.47
CA GLY A 30 4.61 -15.15 -2.17
C GLY A 30 3.95 -15.21 -0.79
N LEU A 31 4.38 -14.39 0.17
CA LEU A 31 3.78 -14.33 1.52
C LEU A 31 2.49 -13.53 1.48
N GLN A 32 2.52 -12.33 0.91
CA GLN A 32 1.35 -11.48 0.73
C GLN A 32 0.32 -12.08 -0.25
N TYR A 33 0.76 -12.91 -1.19
CA TYR A 33 -0.15 -13.69 -2.02
C TYR A 33 -0.95 -14.72 -1.19
N LYS A 34 -0.31 -15.35 -0.19
CA LYS A 34 -0.96 -16.33 0.69
C LYS A 34 -1.81 -15.67 1.77
N ASP A 35 -1.39 -14.52 2.27
CA ASP A 35 -2.11 -13.72 3.25
C ASP A 35 -2.31 -12.29 2.73
N HIS A 36 -3.49 -12.03 2.16
CA HIS A 36 -3.84 -10.72 1.59
C HIS A 36 -3.94 -9.58 2.62
N ASN A 37 -3.88 -9.87 3.92
CA ASN A 37 -3.84 -8.88 5.00
C ASN A 37 -2.43 -8.69 5.56
N TYR A 38 -1.46 -9.51 5.14
CA TYR A 38 -0.07 -9.31 5.51
C TYR A 38 0.44 -8.01 4.88
N ALA A 39 0.86 -7.07 5.72
CA ALA A 39 1.35 -5.76 5.32
C ALA A 39 2.80 -5.56 5.79
N GLY A 40 3.57 -4.80 5.03
CA GLY A 40 5.02 -4.73 5.15
C GLY A 40 5.72 -5.89 4.43
N GLY A 41 7.05 -5.80 4.32
CA GLY A 41 7.86 -6.71 3.52
C GLY A 41 8.16 -6.12 2.15
N ALA A 42 8.04 -6.92 1.09
CA ALA A 42 8.30 -6.49 -0.29
C ALA A 42 7.36 -5.35 -0.75
N ASN A 43 6.09 -5.40 -0.33
CA ASN A 43 5.17 -4.28 -0.48
C ASN A 43 4.84 -3.70 0.89
N GLU A 44 4.88 -2.38 1.01
CA GLU A 44 4.53 -1.68 2.25
C GLU A 44 3.07 -1.91 2.66
N LEU A 45 2.17 -1.90 1.68
CA LEU A 45 0.75 -2.18 1.82
C LEU A 45 0.47 -3.68 1.64
N SER A 46 -0.54 -4.17 2.34
CA SER A 46 -1.14 -5.47 2.05
C SER A 46 -1.86 -5.48 0.70
N VAL A 47 -2.14 -6.67 0.16
CA VAL A 47 -2.91 -6.82 -1.07
C VAL A 47 -4.26 -6.12 -0.99
N ASN A 48 -4.95 -6.21 0.15
CA ASN A 48 -6.25 -5.55 0.33
C ASN A 48 -6.15 -4.02 0.39
N GLU A 49 -5.10 -3.48 1.02
CA GLU A 49 -4.84 -2.04 1.03
C GLU A 49 -4.48 -1.53 -0.37
N CYS A 50 -3.64 -2.26 -1.12
CA CYS A 50 -3.33 -1.96 -2.53
C CYS A 50 -4.58 -1.98 -3.42
N ARG A 51 -5.56 -2.87 -3.17
CA ARG A 51 -6.83 -2.88 -3.93
C ARG A 51 -7.61 -1.58 -3.72
N ILE A 52 -7.66 -1.08 -2.49
CA ILE A 52 -8.35 0.17 -2.15
C ILE A 52 -7.63 1.35 -2.82
N GLU A 53 -6.31 1.44 -2.68
CA GLU A 53 -5.50 2.46 -3.34
C GLU A 53 -5.73 2.43 -4.86
N TYR A 54 -5.57 1.26 -5.48
CA TYR A 54 -5.73 1.09 -6.92
C TYR A 54 -7.12 1.53 -7.38
N PHE A 55 -8.18 1.14 -6.66
CA PHE A 55 -9.54 1.56 -6.96
C PHE A 55 -9.70 3.09 -6.90
N LEU A 56 -9.20 3.72 -5.84
CA LEU A 56 -9.35 5.17 -5.63
C LEU A 56 -8.54 5.99 -6.63
N GLN A 57 -7.34 5.53 -7.01
CA GLN A 57 -6.49 6.17 -8.02
C GLN A 57 -7.08 6.06 -9.43
N ASN A 58 -7.86 5.03 -9.71
CA ASN A 58 -8.48 4.79 -11.03
C ASN A 58 -9.94 5.27 -11.11
N ASN A 59 -10.49 5.86 -10.05
CA ASN A 59 -11.84 6.42 -10.05
C ASN A 59 -11.82 7.93 -10.31
N ALA A 60 -12.61 8.40 -11.29
CA ALA A 60 -12.60 9.79 -11.75
C ALA A 60 -12.89 10.82 -10.64
N ARG A 61 -13.64 10.45 -9.59
CA ARG A 61 -14.00 11.35 -8.48
C ARG A 61 -12.94 11.41 -7.39
N THR A 62 -12.09 10.39 -7.26
CA THR A 62 -11.12 10.26 -6.16
C THR A 62 -9.67 10.30 -6.62
N ALA A 63 -9.37 10.08 -7.89
CA ALA A 63 -8.01 9.92 -8.43
C ALA A 63 -7.05 11.01 -7.97
N GLY A 64 -7.41 12.28 -8.13
CA GLY A 64 -6.55 13.40 -7.73
C GLY A 64 -6.24 13.41 -6.22
N ARG A 65 -7.25 13.13 -5.37
CA ARG A 65 -7.07 13.06 -3.91
C ARG A 65 -6.26 11.83 -3.51
N ALA A 66 -6.52 10.68 -4.13
CA ALA A 66 -5.81 9.43 -3.86
C ALA A 66 -4.32 9.53 -4.25
N ASN A 67 -4.02 10.16 -5.39
CA ASN A 67 -2.64 10.41 -5.82
C ASN A 67 -1.91 11.37 -4.86
N ALA A 68 -2.56 12.46 -4.43
CA ALA A 68 -1.98 13.36 -3.44
C ALA A 68 -1.69 12.64 -2.10
N LEU A 69 -2.60 11.78 -1.64
CA LEU A 69 -2.37 10.96 -0.45
C LEU A 69 -1.17 10.01 -0.63
N ALA A 70 -1.00 9.42 -1.82
CA ALA A 70 0.14 8.55 -2.12
C ALA A 70 1.47 9.32 -2.17
N GLU A 71 1.47 10.57 -2.65
CA GLU A 71 2.63 11.47 -2.62
C GLU A 71 3.02 11.86 -1.19
N ASP A 72 2.04 12.18 -0.36
CA ASP A 72 2.24 12.44 1.08
C ASP A 72 2.84 11.21 1.78
N TYR A 73 2.29 10.02 1.49
CA TYR A 73 2.80 8.77 2.06
C TYR A 73 4.23 8.47 1.61
N ALA A 74 4.53 8.61 0.31
CA ALA A 74 5.88 8.45 -0.21
C ALA A 74 6.87 9.43 0.43
N SER A 75 6.42 10.64 0.78
CA SER A 75 7.23 11.63 1.49
C SER A 75 7.52 11.19 2.93
N ALA A 76 6.50 10.71 3.65
CA ALA A 76 6.68 10.14 4.99
C ALA A 76 7.64 8.94 4.99
N LEU A 77 7.57 8.05 3.99
CA LEU A 77 8.51 6.93 3.87
C LEU A 77 9.95 7.41 3.65
N ARG A 78 10.17 8.47 2.86
CA ARG A 78 11.51 9.05 2.67
C ARG A 78 12.08 9.63 3.97
N GLU A 79 11.24 10.24 4.79
CA GLU A 79 11.65 10.76 6.10
C GLU A 79 12.10 9.62 7.03
N ILE A 80 11.35 8.52 7.07
CA ILE A 80 11.72 7.32 7.85
C ILE A 80 13.04 6.74 7.34
N ILE A 81 13.18 6.55 6.02
CA ILE A 81 14.43 6.03 5.41
C ILE A 81 15.63 6.91 5.81
N ASN A 82 15.47 8.23 5.76
CA ASN A 82 16.53 9.16 6.13
C ASN A 82 16.86 9.10 7.63
N ALA A 83 15.85 8.94 8.49
CA ALA A 83 16.02 8.87 9.94
C ALA A 83 16.82 7.62 10.37
N TYR A 84 16.60 6.48 9.70
CA TYR A 84 17.25 5.21 10.04
C TYR A 84 18.44 4.84 9.15
N SER A 85 18.76 5.66 8.15
CA SER A 85 19.89 5.45 7.25
C SER A 85 21.22 5.27 8.01
N GLY A 86 21.90 4.14 7.79
CA GLY A 86 23.18 3.82 8.44
C GLY A 86 23.06 3.16 9.82
N THR A 87 21.84 2.87 10.28
CA THR A 87 21.62 2.14 11.55
C THR A 87 22.06 0.68 11.43
N ASP A 88 22.92 0.23 12.35
CA ASP A 88 23.16 -1.20 12.55
C ASP A 88 22.03 -1.81 13.38
N ARG A 89 21.09 -2.43 12.68
CA ARG A 89 19.91 -3.10 13.26
C ARG A 89 20.27 -4.30 14.14
N THR A 90 21.46 -4.87 13.98
CA THR A 90 21.93 -6.00 14.80
C THR A 90 22.54 -5.53 16.11
N ALA A 91 23.16 -4.35 16.11
CA ALA A 91 23.71 -3.73 17.30
C ALA A 91 22.68 -2.92 18.11
N SER A 92 21.56 -2.52 17.51
CA SER A 92 20.49 -1.76 18.18
C SER A 92 19.10 -2.34 17.89
N PRO A 93 18.64 -3.31 18.69
CA PRO A 93 17.29 -3.90 18.56
C PRO A 93 16.17 -2.86 18.72
N ASP A 94 16.37 -1.88 19.60
CA ASP A 94 15.42 -0.79 19.83
C ASP A 94 15.27 0.08 18.58
N ALA A 95 16.37 0.39 17.86
CA ALA A 95 16.29 1.15 16.62
C ALA A 95 15.54 0.38 15.53
N ALA A 96 15.73 -0.95 15.45
CA ALA A 96 15.00 -1.79 14.51
C ALA A 96 13.50 -1.87 14.84
N GLU A 97 13.13 -1.88 16.12
CA GLU A 97 11.72 -1.85 16.55
C GLU A 97 11.08 -0.48 16.29
N ASN A 98 11.81 0.61 16.58
CA ASN A 98 11.34 1.97 16.31
C ASN A 98 11.11 2.18 14.80
N GLU A 99 12.04 1.72 13.96
CA GLU A 99 11.88 1.78 12.50
C GLU A 99 10.61 1.04 12.04
N ARG A 100 10.41 -0.20 12.51
CA ARG A 100 9.19 -0.97 12.21
C ARG A 100 7.92 -0.24 12.67
N SER A 101 7.95 0.36 13.85
CA SER A 101 6.82 1.11 14.41
C SER A 101 6.50 2.36 13.58
N ASP A 102 7.52 3.07 13.11
CA ASP A 102 7.36 4.27 12.27
C ASP A 102 6.76 3.92 10.91
N TYR A 103 7.25 2.87 10.25
CA TYR A 103 6.66 2.35 9.01
C TYR A 103 5.20 1.93 9.20
N ALA A 104 4.91 1.18 10.26
CA ALA A 104 3.55 0.74 10.58
C ALA A 104 2.61 1.92 10.85
N SER A 105 3.10 2.96 11.54
CA SER A 105 2.34 4.17 11.84
C SER A 105 2.05 5.00 10.58
N ALA A 106 3.05 5.19 9.72
CA ALA A 106 2.89 5.88 8.43
C ALA A 106 1.89 5.14 7.53
N ARG A 107 2.02 3.80 7.42
CA ARG A 107 1.07 2.95 6.68
C ARG A 107 -0.35 3.11 7.21
N LYS A 108 -0.54 2.98 8.53
CA LYS A 108 -1.85 3.10 9.16
C LYS A 108 -2.50 4.46 8.87
N ASN A 109 -1.74 5.55 9.01
CA ASN A 109 -2.22 6.90 8.71
C ASN A 109 -2.70 7.03 7.25
N TYR A 110 -1.90 6.51 6.32
CA TYR A 110 -2.23 6.52 4.90
C TYR A 110 -3.50 5.71 4.58
N VAL A 111 -3.59 4.48 5.11
CA VAL A 111 -4.74 3.59 4.92
C VAL A 111 -6.01 4.18 5.54
N ASP A 112 -5.94 4.79 6.73
CA ASP A 112 -7.07 5.48 7.35
C ASP A 112 -7.59 6.62 6.46
N LYS A 113 -6.69 7.39 5.82
CA LYS A 113 -7.05 8.45 4.86
C LYS A 113 -7.67 7.89 3.58
N LEU A 114 -7.17 6.78 3.04
CA LEU A 114 -7.77 6.10 1.89
C LEU A 114 -9.18 5.59 2.23
N ASN A 115 -9.35 4.96 3.38
CA ASN A 115 -10.65 4.48 3.85
C ASN A 115 -11.64 5.64 4.04
N GLY A 116 -11.20 6.75 4.63
CA GLY A 116 -12.00 7.96 4.72
C GLY A 116 -12.41 8.50 3.34
N LEU A 117 -11.48 8.52 2.37
CA LEU A 117 -11.78 8.90 0.99
C LEU A 117 -12.82 7.96 0.35
N MET A 118 -12.69 6.65 0.56
CA MET A 118 -13.62 5.65 0.07
C MET A 118 -15.02 5.81 0.66
N LEU A 119 -15.13 6.09 1.97
CA LEU A 119 -16.43 6.38 2.60
C LEU A 119 -17.09 7.62 1.98
N THR A 120 -16.34 8.70 1.75
CA THR A 120 -16.89 9.91 1.10
C THR A 120 -17.37 9.69 -0.33
N LEU A 121 -16.87 8.64 -1.01
CA LEU A 121 -17.34 8.26 -2.34
C LEU A 121 -18.66 7.51 -2.25
N LEU A 122 -18.80 6.57 -1.30
CA LEU A 122 -20.01 5.77 -1.09
C LEU A 122 -21.19 6.63 -0.60
N ASP A 123 -20.94 7.59 0.30
CA ASP A 123 -22.00 8.49 0.80
C ASP A 123 -22.63 9.36 -0.30
N LYS A 124 -21.89 9.61 -1.38
CA LYS A 124 -22.37 10.40 -2.54
C LYS A 124 -23.09 9.56 -3.59
N GLU A 125 -23.05 8.23 -3.50
CA GLU A 125 -23.84 7.34 -4.37
C GLU A 125 -25.23 7.07 -3.80
N GLY A 126 -25.45 7.28 -2.49
CA GLY A 126 -26.75 7.11 -1.83
C GLY A 126 -27.66 8.35 -1.82
N GLY A 127 -27.31 9.42 -2.55
CA GLY A 127 -28.00 10.72 -2.50
C GLY A 127 -28.91 11.06 -3.69
N ASP A 128 -28.95 10.21 -4.72
CA ASP A 128 -29.75 10.43 -5.95
C ASP A 128 -30.85 9.35 -6.12
N GLU A 129 -31.46 8.91 -5.03
CA GLU A 129 -32.77 8.26 -5.07
C GLU A 129 -33.74 9.00 -4.14
N PHE A 130 -34.90 9.36 -4.72
CA PHE A 130 -36.07 10.13 -4.21
C PHE A 130 -36.13 11.62 -4.54
#